data_AF-A0A1V6IEK5-F1
#
_entry.id   AF-A0A1V6IEK5-F1
#
_cell.length_a   1.000
_cell.length_b   1.000
_cell.length_c   1.000
_cell.angle_alpha   90.00
_cell.angle_beta   90.00
_cell.angle_gamma   90.00
#
_symmetry.space_group_name_H-M   'P 1'
#
loop_
_entity.id
_entity.type
_entity.pdbx_description
1 polymer ?
#
loop_
_entity_poly.entity_id
_entity_poly.type
_entity_poly.pdbx_seq_one_letter_code
_entity_poly.pdbx_strand_id
1 'polypeptide(L)'
;MSKDTELIPIRLSHLLRHCTVGAIVRGPEYLMTVKDIREWTDKKGVNAGRLITYVKRVCDVLEISQELREPPIAVELEKGLVDGVCIPAMRFPSWMRCTNPVCGMLYYKPWRYQKQKPLRCEHCEKHSVLEQVPWILVHPDGHMNDVPWHYLAHAEAKKRDQLQCREDRKESYLHLIDEGLLHRKLRCDRCSATSNFDSSIRIPYGNYNRQPWIKEPPDVTLGLPGDKVEPAFVLEINDARVHSAITKNALVIPPESRIRKGAVVDRLYQSSQKLQQLERAKTPLALKAALKTLATVFRCTIDEVEDAWKEIQNGYPYINENYTPGLLLEDEYKALLYEIPDMSEDEDFVTRRLTSPWKTMSVELPTREERLRKIIDIVSQLISVDRLKEIQILTSFQRLGGKLIPPDIVGQSKWLPAIELYGEGIFFTLKEKIIATWEKLPALQSRAEKFHRRYVNTSLHINPGLQVSPRFILLHTLAHLLIRQLETDAGYPAASLKERIYCTSGVTPMAGILVYVAVPDVVGSLGGLAELAEPRRFLLLLASAFDHAEWCSLDPVCSEHEGQGPGLLNRAACHACTLIPEPCCTYGNVLLDRVFIKGDATTGIPALLDNI
;
A
#
# COMPACT_ATOMS: atom_id res chain seq x y z
N MET A 1 14.64 12.70 27.26
CA MET A 1 14.76 11.38 26.60
C MET A 1 15.71 10.55 27.43
N SER A 2 15.38 9.30 27.75
CA SER A 2 16.27 8.44 28.52
C SER A 2 17.53 8.11 27.70
N LYS A 3 18.67 7.89 28.36
CA LYS A 3 19.95 7.49 27.74
C LYS A 3 19.92 6.19 26.91
N ASP A 4 18.81 5.46 26.90
CA ASP A 4 18.65 4.14 26.27
C ASP A 4 17.73 4.14 25.01
N THR A 5 17.39 5.30 24.44
CA THR A 5 16.53 5.39 23.23
C THR A 5 17.37 5.26 21.96
N GLU A 6 17.19 4.17 21.23
CA GLU A 6 17.80 3.92 19.92
C GLU A 6 16.92 4.53 18.81
N LEU A 7 17.53 5.25 17.88
CA LEU A 7 16.87 5.85 16.73
C LEU A 7 17.18 5.03 15.49
N ILE A 8 16.15 4.74 14.69
CA ILE A 8 16.31 4.03 13.42
C ILE A 8 15.82 4.93 12.30
N PRO A 9 16.67 5.23 11.30
CA PRO A 9 16.22 5.92 10.10
C PRO A 9 15.31 5.00 9.28
N ILE A 10 14.11 5.47 8.96
CA ILE A 10 13.13 4.75 8.15
C ILE A 10 12.66 5.67 7.04
N ARG A 11 12.51 5.15 5.81
CA ARG A 11 11.90 5.89 4.71
C ARG A 11 10.41 6.10 5.01
N LEU A 12 9.91 7.33 4.81
CA LEU A 12 8.52 7.69 5.12
C LEU A 12 7.50 6.73 4.47
N SER A 13 7.71 6.35 3.20
CA SER A 13 6.85 5.42 2.47
C SER A 13 6.78 4.01 3.08
N HIS A 14 7.79 3.58 3.84
CA HIS A 14 7.80 2.28 4.49
C HIS A 14 6.81 2.23 5.66
N LEU A 15 6.52 3.36 6.30
CA LEU A 15 5.61 3.46 7.46
C LEU A 15 4.15 3.20 7.11
N LEU A 16 3.77 3.27 5.84
CA LEU A 16 2.43 2.90 5.38
C LEU A 16 2.40 1.49 4.77
N ARG A 17 3.55 0.81 4.73
CA ARG A 17 3.71 -0.53 4.16
C ARG A 17 4.33 -1.48 5.19
N HIS A 18 5.58 -1.89 5.00
CA HIS A 18 6.21 -2.95 5.80
C HIS A 18 6.74 -2.51 7.17
N CYS A 19 6.82 -1.19 7.46
CA CYS A 19 7.17 -0.64 8.76
C CYS A 19 5.98 0.08 9.43
N THR A 20 4.75 -0.31 9.11
CA THR A 20 3.55 0.29 9.67
C THR A 20 3.20 -0.22 11.08
N VAL A 21 2.15 0.34 11.68
CA VAL A 21 1.60 -0.08 12.97
C VAL A 21 1.43 -1.60 13.02
N GLY A 22 1.98 -2.20 14.08
CA GLY A 22 1.94 -3.63 14.33
C GLY A 22 2.81 -4.51 13.43
N ALA A 23 3.56 -3.92 12.49
CA ALA A 23 4.63 -4.64 11.80
C ALA A 23 5.79 -4.92 12.75
N ILE A 24 6.61 -5.92 12.42
CA ILE A 24 7.87 -6.19 13.11
C ILE A 24 8.99 -5.60 12.25
N VAL A 25 9.70 -4.64 12.80
CA VAL A 25 10.81 -3.92 12.18
C VAL A 25 12.12 -4.41 12.79
N ARG A 26 13.09 -4.71 11.93
CA ARG A 26 14.43 -5.11 12.34
C ARG A 26 15.31 -3.88 12.50
N GLY A 27 15.72 -3.61 13.73
CA GLY A 27 16.77 -2.65 14.05
C GLY A 27 18.17 -3.28 13.99
N PRO A 28 19.23 -2.48 14.21
CA PRO A 28 20.61 -2.95 14.28
C PRO A 28 20.82 -3.99 15.39
N GLU A 29 20.26 -3.74 16.58
CA GLU A 29 20.45 -4.62 17.75
C GLU A 29 19.22 -5.44 18.11
N TYR A 30 18.01 -4.94 17.82
CA TYR A 30 16.76 -5.52 18.30
C TYR A 30 15.67 -5.53 17.22
N LEU A 31 14.78 -6.51 17.33
CA LEU A 31 13.47 -6.52 16.70
C LEU A 31 12.50 -5.64 17.51
N MET A 32 11.70 -4.88 16.80
CA MET A 32 10.76 -3.93 17.36
C MET A 32 9.42 -4.01 16.66
N THR A 33 8.36 -3.58 17.33
CA THR A 33 7.05 -3.39 16.71
C THR A 33 6.63 -1.93 16.84
N VAL A 34 6.06 -1.40 15.76
CA VAL A 34 5.61 -0.01 15.68
C VAL A 34 4.26 0.12 16.38
N LYS A 35 4.15 1.12 17.25
CA LYS A 35 2.94 1.30 18.05
C LYS A 35 1.85 2.06 17.29
N ASP A 36 0.66 1.94 17.84
CA ASP A 36 -0.59 2.57 17.39
C ASP A 36 -0.46 4.08 17.13
N ILE A 37 -1.16 4.58 16.12
CA ILE A 37 -1.11 6.00 15.71
C ILE A 37 -1.53 6.97 16.81
N ARG A 38 -2.29 6.53 17.82
CA ARG A 38 -2.63 7.34 19.00
C ARG A 38 -1.41 7.72 19.83
N GLU A 39 -0.32 6.96 19.75
CA GLU A 39 0.94 7.31 20.43
C GLU A 39 1.82 8.28 19.61
N TRP A 40 1.44 8.62 18.37
CA TRP A 40 2.21 9.52 17.50
C TRP A 40 1.96 10.98 17.86
N THR A 41 2.36 11.33 19.08
CA THR A 41 2.09 12.61 19.73
C THR A 41 3.37 13.30 20.14
N ASP A 42 3.33 14.62 20.19
CA ASP A 42 4.40 15.42 20.75
C ASP A 42 4.50 15.26 22.28
N LYS A 43 5.46 15.94 22.90
CA LYS A 43 5.65 15.90 24.36
C LYS A 43 4.44 16.42 25.17
N LYS A 44 3.51 17.13 24.53
CA LYS A 44 2.28 17.67 25.13
C LYS A 44 1.06 16.76 24.89
N GLY A 45 1.24 15.63 24.21
CA GLY A 45 0.15 14.71 23.87
C GLY A 45 -0.70 15.19 22.68
N VAL A 46 -0.23 16.19 21.93
CA VAL A 46 -0.90 16.67 20.71
C VAL A 46 -0.43 15.82 19.54
N ASN A 47 -1.33 15.50 18.61
CA ASN A 47 -0.99 14.77 17.39
C ASN A 47 0.16 15.47 16.65
N ALA A 48 1.24 14.73 16.41
CA ALA A 48 2.44 15.25 15.77
C ALA A 48 2.42 15.13 14.24
N GLY A 49 1.42 14.46 13.66
CA GLY A 49 1.26 14.32 12.23
C GLY A 49 0.81 15.62 11.54
N ARG A 50 1.44 15.92 10.40
CA ARG A 50 1.13 17.11 9.59
C ARG A 50 -0.17 16.88 8.81
N LEU A 51 -1.13 17.80 8.91
CA LEU A 51 -2.38 17.70 8.16
C LEU A 51 -2.12 17.79 6.65
N ILE A 52 -2.65 16.83 5.88
CA ILE A 52 -2.71 16.91 4.42
C ILE A 52 -3.97 17.70 4.07
N THR A 53 -3.78 18.86 3.45
CA THR A 53 -4.88 19.73 3.01
C THR A 53 -5.29 19.40 1.58
N TYR A 54 -6.50 19.85 1.20
CA TYR A 54 -7.02 19.72 -0.17
C TYR A 54 -7.14 18.29 -0.67
N VAL A 55 -7.75 17.45 0.17
CA VAL A 55 -7.97 16.02 -0.08
C VAL A 55 -9.42 15.61 0.24
N LYS A 56 -10.36 16.56 0.25
CA LYS A 56 -11.78 16.28 0.48
C LYS A 56 -12.32 15.33 -0.57
N ARG A 57 -12.00 15.54 -1.85
CA ARG A 57 -12.43 14.62 -2.91
C ARG A 57 -11.88 13.22 -2.67
N VAL A 58 -10.58 13.13 -2.37
CA VAL A 58 -9.93 11.85 -2.03
C VAL A 58 -10.64 11.16 -0.86
N CYS A 59 -10.95 11.91 0.21
CA CYS A 59 -11.66 11.38 1.37
C CYS A 59 -13.08 10.91 1.03
N ASP A 60 -13.88 11.74 0.36
CA ASP A 60 -15.28 11.48 0.03
C ASP A 60 -15.42 10.25 -0.89
N VAL A 61 -14.56 10.15 -1.91
CA VAL A 61 -14.58 9.03 -2.87
C VAL A 61 -14.08 7.73 -2.23
N LEU A 62 -13.14 7.79 -1.28
CA LEU A 62 -12.64 6.60 -0.58
C LEU A 62 -13.47 6.21 0.66
N GLU A 63 -14.55 6.94 0.94
CA GLU A 63 -15.43 6.79 2.11
C GLU A 63 -14.68 6.98 3.44
N ILE A 64 -13.74 7.94 3.47
CA ILE A 64 -12.93 8.25 4.65
C ILE A 64 -13.48 9.52 5.31
N SER A 65 -13.94 9.37 6.55
CA SER A 65 -14.44 10.49 7.37
C SER A 65 -13.35 11.13 8.24
N GLN A 66 -12.22 10.45 8.40
CA GLN A 66 -11.09 10.89 9.20
C GLN A 66 -10.20 11.90 8.46
N GLU A 67 -9.51 12.75 9.22
CA GLU A 67 -8.46 13.62 8.67
C GLU A 67 -7.27 12.80 8.17
N LEU A 68 -6.69 13.18 7.02
CA LEU A 68 -5.46 12.57 6.52
C LEU A 68 -4.25 13.36 7.04
N ARG A 69 -3.31 12.68 7.69
CA ARG A 69 -2.09 13.30 8.20
C ARG A 69 -0.85 12.51 7.84
N GLU A 70 0.22 13.21 7.50
CA GLU A 70 1.52 12.59 7.34
C GLU A 70 2.10 12.13 8.67
N PRO A 71 2.76 10.96 8.69
CA PRO A 71 3.50 10.52 9.87
C PRO A 71 4.47 11.60 10.36
N PRO A 72 4.69 11.72 11.68
CA PRO A 72 5.62 12.70 12.21
C PRO A 72 7.04 12.38 11.75
N ILE A 73 7.77 13.44 11.39
CA ILE A 73 9.16 13.36 10.94
C ILE A 73 10.05 13.85 12.08
N ALA A 74 11.17 13.15 12.28
CA ALA A 74 12.22 13.55 13.18
C ALA A 74 13.57 13.48 12.46
N VAL A 75 14.43 14.46 12.70
CA VAL A 75 15.79 14.54 12.16
C VAL A 75 16.77 14.55 13.33
N GLU A 76 17.78 13.69 13.25
CA GLU A 76 18.88 13.71 14.18
C GLU A 76 19.86 14.84 13.80
N LEU A 77 20.03 15.79 14.71
CA LEU A 77 20.96 16.91 14.60
C LEU A 77 22.31 16.54 15.24
N GLU A 78 23.29 17.44 15.10
CA GLU A 78 24.59 17.30 15.75
C GLU A 78 24.46 17.05 17.27
N LYS A 79 25.35 16.20 17.81
CA LYS A 79 25.41 15.82 19.23
C LYS A 79 24.22 14.99 19.74
N GLY A 80 23.46 14.35 18.85
CA GLY A 80 22.36 13.43 19.20
C GLY A 80 21.09 14.16 19.68
N LEU A 81 20.97 15.46 19.38
CA LEU A 81 19.72 16.19 19.59
C LEU A 81 18.75 15.80 18.48
N VAL A 82 17.50 15.50 18.82
CA VAL A 82 16.47 15.20 17.82
C VAL A 82 15.55 16.39 17.67
N ASP A 83 15.41 16.86 16.43
CA ASP A 83 14.37 17.82 16.04
C ASP A 83 13.15 17.07 15.49
N GLY A 84 11.94 17.48 15.87
CA GLY A 84 10.70 16.79 15.53
C GLY A 84 10.28 15.67 16.49
N VAL A 85 9.38 14.79 16.03
CA VAL A 85 8.75 13.74 16.85
C VAL A 85 9.04 12.37 16.25
N CYS A 86 9.68 11.49 17.03
CA CYS A 86 9.94 10.11 16.61
C CYS A 86 8.67 9.25 16.72
N ILE A 87 8.52 8.32 15.80
CA ILE A 87 7.46 7.31 15.86
C ILE A 87 7.81 6.30 16.97
N PRO A 88 6.91 6.07 17.93
CA PRO A 88 7.19 5.17 19.04
C PRO A 88 7.16 3.71 18.59
N ALA A 89 8.22 2.98 18.96
CA ALA A 89 8.33 1.54 18.78
C ALA A 89 8.64 0.85 20.11
N MET A 90 8.35 -0.45 20.20
CA MET A 90 8.63 -1.28 21.36
C MET A 90 9.47 -2.50 20.95
N ARG A 91 10.52 -2.82 21.73
CA ARG A 91 11.26 -4.08 21.56
C ARG A 91 10.32 -5.28 21.69
N PHE A 92 10.23 -6.08 20.64
CA PHE A 92 9.33 -7.22 20.53
C PHE A 92 9.88 -8.20 19.46
N PRO A 93 9.91 -9.52 19.69
CA PRO A 93 9.39 -10.27 20.86
C PRO A 93 10.10 -9.96 22.18
N SER A 94 9.41 -10.16 23.31
CA SER A 94 9.94 -9.92 24.64
C SER A 94 10.95 -10.97 25.09
N TRP A 95 10.88 -12.17 24.52
CA TRP A 95 11.74 -13.29 24.88
C TRP A 95 13.02 -13.31 24.05
N MET A 96 14.13 -13.67 24.70
CA MET A 96 15.41 -13.94 24.06
C MET A 96 15.88 -15.35 24.40
N ARG A 97 16.61 -15.98 23.49
CA ARG A 97 17.20 -17.31 23.64
C ARG A 97 18.72 -17.20 23.70
N CYS A 98 19.35 -18.02 24.52
CA CYS A 98 20.78 -18.28 24.43
C CYS A 98 21.15 -18.95 23.10
N THR A 99 22.14 -18.42 22.39
CA THR A 99 22.61 -18.97 21.10
C THR A 99 23.39 -20.29 21.23
N ASN A 100 23.80 -20.68 22.43
CA ASN A 100 24.43 -21.97 22.66
C ASN A 100 23.38 -23.09 22.46
N PRO A 101 23.54 -23.99 21.46
CA PRO A 101 22.56 -25.03 21.14
C PRO A 101 22.27 -26.00 22.28
N VAL A 102 23.26 -26.23 23.16
CA VAL A 102 23.11 -27.12 24.34
C VAL A 102 22.34 -26.42 25.47
N CYS A 103 22.46 -25.10 25.54
CA CYS A 103 21.78 -24.32 26.57
C CYS A 103 20.35 -23.98 26.13
N GLY A 104 20.16 -23.18 25.08
CA GLY A 104 18.82 -22.79 24.62
C GLY A 104 17.95 -22.05 25.66
N MET A 105 18.51 -21.60 26.80
CA MET A 105 17.77 -20.96 27.89
C MET A 105 17.02 -19.72 27.38
N LEU A 106 15.76 -19.58 27.79
CA LEU A 106 14.88 -18.47 27.48
C LEU A 106 14.90 -17.42 28.60
N TYR A 107 15.03 -16.16 28.20
CA TYR A 107 15.08 -14.99 29.05
C TYR A 107 13.95 -14.04 28.68
N TYR A 108 13.16 -13.61 29.67
CA TYR A 108 12.10 -12.62 29.45
C TYR A 108 12.63 -11.21 29.71
N LYS A 109 12.69 -10.38 28.67
CA LYS A 109 13.13 -8.97 28.70
C LYS A 109 14.50 -8.75 29.38
N PRO A 110 15.58 -9.47 29.00
CA PRO A 110 16.89 -9.37 29.65
C PRO A 110 17.52 -7.98 29.66
N TRP A 111 17.20 -7.15 28.67
CA TRP A 111 17.62 -5.74 28.60
C TRP A 111 17.10 -4.87 29.76
N ARG A 112 16.15 -5.34 30.57
CA ARG A 112 15.69 -4.58 31.74
C ARG A 112 16.67 -4.64 32.91
N TYR A 113 17.46 -5.70 33.00
CA TYR A 113 18.38 -5.96 34.11
C TYR A 113 19.85 -6.04 33.67
N GLN A 114 20.14 -6.53 32.46
CA GLN A 114 21.47 -6.46 31.88
C GLN A 114 21.68 -5.14 31.13
N LYS A 115 22.76 -4.41 31.47
CA LYS A 115 23.15 -3.15 30.80
C LYS A 115 24.24 -3.32 29.73
N GLN A 116 24.89 -4.48 29.69
CA GLN A 116 25.94 -4.81 28.72
C GLN A 116 25.38 -5.08 27.32
N LYS A 117 26.15 -4.74 26.29
CA LYS A 117 25.86 -5.06 24.89
C LYS A 117 27.05 -5.82 24.27
N PRO A 118 26.83 -6.96 23.58
CA PRO A 118 25.56 -7.69 23.47
C PRO A 118 25.11 -8.28 24.81
N LEU A 119 23.81 -8.57 24.94
CA LEU A 119 23.26 -9.27 26.11
C LEU A 119 23.78 -10.71 26.15
N ARG A 120 24.07 -11.23 27.34
CA ARG A 120 24.75 -12.52 27.51
C ARG A 120 24.00 -13.45 28.44
N CYS A 121 24.10 -14.73 28.16
CA CYS A 121 23.59 -15.79 29.00
C CYS A 121 24.37 -15.84 30.32
N GLU A 122 23.65 -15.81 31.45
CA GLU A 122 24.23 -15.95 32.79
C GLU A 122 24.40 -17.42 33.20
N HIS A 123 23.72 -18.33 32.50
CA HIS A 123 23.76 -19.77 32.75
C HIS A 123 24.92 -20.50 32.05
N CYS A 124 25.53 -19.90 31.01
CA CYS A 124 26.63 -20.52 30.28
C CYS A 124 27.98 -20.00 30.78
N GLU A 125 28.95 -20.89 30.99
CA GLU A 125 30.33 -20.51 31.33
C GLU A 125 30.97 -19.59 30.29
N LYS A 126 30.68 -19.82 29.00
CA LYS A 126 31.18 -19.00 27.88
C LYS A 126 30.40 -17.70 27.66
N HIS A 127 29.37 -17.42 28.48
CA HIS A 127 28.51 -16.24 28.36
C HIS A 127 28.06 -15.94 26.91
N SER A 128 27.51 -16.97 26.26
CA SER A 128 26.99 -16.90 24.89
C SER A 128 25.96 -15.77 24.73
N VAL A 129 25.89 -15.21 23.54
CA VAL A 129 25.01 -14.08 23.22
C VAL A 129 23.54 -14.50 23.33
N LEU A 130 22.69 -13.57 23.77
CA LEU A 130 21.24 -13.71 23.71
C LEU A 130 20.70 -13.07 22.42
N GLU A 131 19.78 -13.74 21.76
CA GLU A 131 19.08 -13.24 20.57
C GLU A 131 17.57 -13.30 20.79
N GLN A 132 16.80 -12.35 20.24
CA GLN A 132 15.34 -12.41 20.33
C GLN A 132 14.81 -13.64 19.62
N VAL A 133 13.82 -14.31 20.24
CA VAL A 133 13.20 -15.48 19.62
C VAL A 133 12.50 -15.06 18.32
N PRO A 134 12.67 -15.81 17.22
CA PRO A 134 12.08 -15.45 15.93
C PRO A 134 10.62 -15.92 15.77
N TRP A 135 9.93 -16.31 16.86
CA TRP A 135 8.53 -16.75 16.81
C TRP A 135 7.61 -15.87 17.64
N ILE A 136 6.39 -15.70 17.15
CA ILE A 136 5.32 -14.94 17.80
C ILE A 136 3.99 -15.66 17.67
N LEU A 137 3.05 -15.31 18.54
CA LEU A 137 1.67 -15.76 18.47
C LEU A 137 0.83 -14.73 17.71
N VAL A 138 0.13 -15.15 16.66
CA VAL A 138 -0.76 -14.30 15.85
C VAL A 138 -2.17 -14.87 15.78
N HIS A 139 -3.18 -14.02 15.77
CA HIS A 139 -4.59 -14.39 15.67
C HIS A 139 -5.24 -13.79 14.41
N PRO A 140 -6.23 -14.45 13.79
CA PRO A 140 -6.98 -13.90 12.65
C PRO A 140 -7.68 -12.57 12.93
N ASP A 141 -8.06 -12.28 14.19
CA ASP A 141 -8.55 -10.95 14.62
C ASP A 141 -7.44 -9.87 14.70
N GLY A 142 -6.29 -10.14 14.09
CA GLY A 142 -5.14 -9.23 13.99
C GLY A 142 -4.34 -9.05 15.29
N HIS A 143 -4.64 -9.84 16.32
CA HIS A 143 -3.91 -9.82 17.58
C HIS A 143 -2.51 -10.42 17.44
N MET A 144 -1.59 -9.96 18.29
CA MET A 144 -0.20 -10.43 18.31
C MET A 144 0.33 -10.47 19.73
N ASN A 145 1.05 -11.53 20.09
CA ASN A 145 1.72 -11.65 21.39
C ASN A 145 3.01 -12.46 21.31
N ASP A 146 3.75 -12.47 22.41
CA ASP A 146 4.83 -13.42 22.63
C ASP A 146 4.29 -14.87 22.59
N VAL A 147 5.12 -15.80 22.11
CA VAL A 147 4.79 -17.23 22.22
C VAL A 147 4.67 -17.59 23.70
N PRO A 148 3.61 -18.32 24.11
CA PRO A 148 3.43 -18.69 25.50
C PRO A 148 4.30 -19.90 25.85
N TRP A 149 5.61 -19.67 25.95
CA TRP A 149 6.63 -20.71 26.10
C TRP A 149 6.38 -21.63 27.30
N HIS A 150 5.92 -21.09 28.43
CA HIS A 150 5.57 -21.92 29.60
C HIS A 150 4.44 -22.88 29.30
N TYR A 151 3.36 -22.39 28.67
CA TYR A 151 2.23 -23.24 28.28
C TYR A 151 2.67 -24.34 27.32
N LEU A 152 3.47 -23.99 26.29
CA LEU A 152 3.97 -24.97 25.33
C LEU A 152 4.90 -26.00 25.96
N ALA A 153 5.81 -25.61 26.85
CA ALA A 153 6.71 -26.52 27.57
C ALA A 153 5.98 -27.56 28.43
N HIS A 154 4.72 -27.28 28.81
CA HIS A 154 3.87 -28.16 29.61
C HIS A 154 2.71 -28.76 28.81
N ALA A 155 2.68 -28.62 27.48
CA ALA A 155 1.59 -29.13 26.64
C ALA A 155 1.44 -30.66 26.71
N GLU A 156 2.54 -31.38 26.97
CA GLU A 156 2.59 -32.84 27.11
C GLU A 156 2.73 -33.28 28.59
N ALA A 157 2.49 -32.37 29.56
CA ALA A 157 2.62 -32.66 30.98
C ALA A 157 1.62 -33.75 31.44
N LYS A 158 2.12 -34.75 32.16
CA LYS A 158 1.29 -35.87 32.69
C LYS A 158 1.35 -35.98 34.21
N LYS A 159 2.43 -35.52 34.83
CA LYS A 159 2.65 -35.64 36.28
C LYS A 159 2.03 -34.46 37.01
N ARG A 160 1.62 -34.68 38.26
CA ARG A 160 0.94 -33.66 39.09
C ARG A 160 1.80 -32.42 39.34
N ASP A 161 3.10 -32.60 39.58
CA ASP A 161 4.10 -31.53 39.72
C ASP A 161 4.23 -30.67 38.45
N GLN A 162 4.19 -31.31 37.27
CA GLN A 162 4.23 -30.62 35.98
C GLN A 162 2.94 -29.80 35.74
N LEU A 163 1.77 -30.37 36.01
CA LEU A 163 0.47 -29.72 35.83
C LEU A 163 0.25 -28.54 36.80
N GLN A 164 0.93 -28.56 37.96
CA GLN A 164 0.86 -27.50 38.96
C GLN A 164 1.98 -26.46 38.83
N CYS A 165 2.89 -26.61 37.85
CA CYS A 165 4.00 -25.69 37.64
C CYS A 165 3.50 -24.33 37.12
N ARG A 166 3.82 -23.26 37.83
CA ARG A 166 3.37 -21.88 37.51
C ARG A 166 4.43 -21.11 36.72
N GLU A 167 3.94 -20.24 35.84
CA GLU A 167 4.77 -19.30 35.08
C GLU A 167 5.42 -18.27 36.02
N ASP A 168 6.70 -17.98 35.81
CA ASP A 168 7.42 -16.93 36.53
C ASP A 168 8.36 -16.17 35.61
N ARG A 169 7.96 -14.95 35.24
CA ARG A 169 8.71 -14.13 34.28
C ARG A 169 9.94 -13.43 34.88
N LYS A 170 10.23 -13.61 36.17
CA LYS A 170 11.41 -13.03 36.83
C LYS A 170 12.63 -13.94 36.74
N GLU A 171 12.40 -15.24 36.60
CA GLU A 171 13.44 -16.26 36.59
C GLU A 171 13.51 -16.94 35.23
N SER A 172 14.72 -17.31 34.80
CA SER A 172 14.94 -18.11 33.59
C SER A 172 14.99 -19.60 33.95
N TYR A 173 14.00 -20.36 33.49
CA TYR A 173 13.87 -21.80 33.78
C TYR A 173 13.39 -22.65 32.60
N LEU A 174 13.19 -22.03 31.43
CA LEU A 174 12.74 -22.69 30.21
C LEU A 174 13.89 -22.76 29.22
N HIS A 175 14.02 -23.88 28.53
CA HIS A 175 14.99 -24.10 27.48
C HIS A 175 14.29 -24.43 26.18
N LEU A 176 14.76 -23.85 25.07
CA LEU A 176 14.42 -24.23 23.71
C LEU A 176 15.68 -24.82 23.05
N ILE A 177 15.77 -26.14 23.06
CA ILE A 177 16.93 -26.92 22.61
C ILE A 177 16.70 -27.35 21.16
N ASP A 178 17.69 -27.16 20.30
CA ASP A 178 17.63 -27.64 18.91
C ASP A 178 18.16 -29.07 18.84
N GLU A 179 17.32 -30.01 18.41
CA GLU A 179 17.65 -31.43 18.19
C GLU A 179 17.72 -31.71 16.67
N GLY A 180 18.54 -30.92 15.95
CA GLY A 180 18.70 -31.00 14.50
C GLY A 180 18.13 -29.80 13.74
N LEU A 181 17.90 -29.94 12.43
CA LEU A 181 17.47 -28.83 11.56
C LEU A 181 16.00 -28.42 11.76
N LEU A 182 15.12 -29.36 12.12
CA LEU A 182 13.67 -29.14 12.18
C LEU A 182 13.03 -29.57 13.51
N HIS A 183 13.76 -30.27 14.37
CA HIS A 183 13.24 -30.71 15.66
C HIS A 183 13.75 -29.82 16.77
N ARG A 184 12.83 -29.24 17.54
CA ARG A 184 13.15 -28.45 18.72
C ARG A 184 12.37 -28.98 19.89
N LYS A 185 12.98 -28.90 21.06
CA LYS A 185 12.41 -29.41 22.30
C LYS A 185 12.38 -28.31 23.35
N LEU A 186 11.22 -28.15 23.97
CA LEU A 186 11.05 -27.30 25.13
C LEU A 186 11.29 -28.12 26.40
N ARG A 187 12.01 -27.54 27.36
CA ARG A 187 12.25 -28.14 28.68
C ARG A 187 12.03 -27.11 29.79
N CYS A 188 11.41 -27.54 30.88
CA CYS A 188 11.26 -26.77 32.12
C CYS A 188 12.17 -27.34 33.21
N ASP A 189 13.10 -26.55 33.74
CA ASP A 189 14.05 -27.01 34.76
C ASP A 189 13.41 -27.14 36.17
N ARG A 190 12.21 -26.58 36.39
CA ARG A 190 11.52 -26.63 37.69
C ARG A 190 10.84 -27.97 37.98
N CYS A 191 10.24 -28.58 36.95
CA CYS A 191 9.44 -29.81 37.07
C CYS A 191 9.85 -30.89 36.05
N SER A 192 10.91 -30.63 35.28
CA SER A 192 11.41 -31.50 34.22
C SER A 192 10.37 -31.85 33.13
N ALA A 193 9.34 -31.01 32.96
CA ALA A 193 8.41 -31.13 31.84
C ALA A 193 9.14 -30.90 30.52
N THR A 194 8.79 -31.69 29.50
CA THR A 194 9.31 -31.56 28.15
C THR A 194 8.20 -31.68 27.14
N SER A 195 8.32 -30.96 26.04
CA SER A 195 7.42 -31.07 24.89
C SER A 195 8.15 -30.76 23.59
N ASN A 196 7.60 -31.20 22.48
CA ASN A 196 8.12 -30.84 21.17
C ASN A 196 7.64 -29.45 20.75
N PHE A 197 8.49 -28.70 20.05
CA PHE A 197 8.15 -27.40 19.48
C PHE A 197 8.30 -27.44 17.96
N ASP A 198 7.16 -27.28 17.28
CA ASP A 198 7.06 -27.13 15.83
C ASP A 198 6.55 -25.71 15.49
N SER A 199 7.06 -25.15 14.40
CA SER A 199 6.59 -23.89 13.80
C SER A 199 5.12 -23.88 13.34
N SER A 200 4.43 -25.02 13.34
CA SER A 200 3.03 -25.14 12.88
C SER A 200 1.98 -25.22 14.01
N ILE A 201 2.38 -24.89 15.25
CA ILE A 201 1.52 -24.98 16.43
C ILE A 201 0.31 -24.04 16.35
N ARG A 202 -0.87 -24.60 16.67
CA ARG A 202 -2.15 -23.90 16.82
C ARG A 202 -2.65 -24.03 18.25
N ILE A 203 -2.94 -22.91 18.90
CA ILE A 203 -3.40 -22.87 20.28
C ILE A 203 -4.51 -21.82 20.45
N PRO A 204 -5.38 -21.93 21.46
CA PRO A 204 -6.27 -20.82 21.81
C PRO A 204 -5.47 -19.55 22.11
N TYR A 205 -5.93 -18.39 21.64
CA TYR A 205 -5.29 -17.12 21.99
C TYR A 205 -5.41 -16.84 23.50
N GLY A 206 -6.51 -17.22 24.14
CA GLY A 206 -6.71 -17.02 25.58
C GLY A 206 -6.82 -15.54 25.97
N ASN A 207 -6.52 -15.23 27.23
CA ASN A 207 -6.69 -13.88 27.81
C ASN A 207 -5.45 -12.97 27.65
N TYR A 208 -4.65 -13.15 26.59
CA TYR A 208 -3.54 -12.24 26.31
C TYR A 208 -4.06 -10.89 25.81
N ASN A 209 -3.26 -9.84 25.93
CA ASN A 209 -3.61 -8.53 25.38
C ASN A 209 -3.68 -8.56 23.85
N ARG A 210 -4.49 -7.69 23.22
CA ARG A 210 -4.62 -7.59 21.75
C ARG A 210 -3.28 -7.40 21.03
N GLN A 211 -2.43 -6.56 21.60
CA GLN A 211 -1.10 -6.25 21.08
C GLN A 211 -0.10 -6.13 22.23
N PRO A 212 1.21 -6.28 21.99
CA PRO A 212 2.23 -6.19 23.05
C PRO A 212 2.26 -4.84 23.79
N TRP A 213 1.85 -3.75 23.13
CA TRP A 213 1.82 -2.40 23.71
C TRP A 213 0.44 -1.97 24.23
N ILE A 214 -0.63 -2.70 23.90
CA ILE A 214 -1.99 -2.42 24.39
C ILE A 214 -2.22 -3.24 25.66
N LYS A 215 -2.74 -2.64 26.72
CA LYS A 215 -3.01 -3.34 27.99
C LYS A 215 -4.39 -3.98 28.05
N GLU A 216 -5.30 -3.52 27.21
CA GLU A 216 -6.66 -4.03 27.14
C GLU A 216 -6.67 -5.43 26.52
N PRO A 217 -7.41 -6.39 27.10
CA PRO A 217 -7.62 -7.68 26.48
C PRO A 217 -8.43 -7.52 25.17
N PRO A 218 -8.42 -8.53 24.28
CA PRO A 218 -9.39 -8.69 23.22
C PRO A 218 -10.78 -8.35 23.71
N ASP A 219 -11.60 -7.76 22.83
CA ASP A 219 -13.03 -7.71 23.10
C ASP A 219 -13.42 -9.18 23.25
N VAL A 220 -13.71 -9.56 24.48
CA VAL A 220 -14.31 -10.86 24.74
C VAL A 220 -15.67 -10.71 24.07
N THR A 221 -15.78 -11.13 22.80
CA THR A 221 -16.98 -11.86 22.43
C THR A 221 -17.01 -12.98 23.46
N LEU A 222 -17.74 -12.74 24.55
CA LEU A 222 -18.28 -13.78 25.39
C LEU A 222 -19.02 -14.63 24.37
N GLY A 223 -18.33 -15.66 23.88
CA GLY A 223 -18.83 -16.49 22.81
C GLY A 223 -20.22 -16.87 23.23
N LEU A 224 -21.20 -16.38 22.48
CA LEU A 224 -22.53 -16.94 22.59
C LEU A 224 -22.33 -18.46 22.38
N PRO A 225 -23.05 -19.33 23.11
CA PRO A 225 -22.85 -20.76 22.98
C PRO A 225 -23.05 -21.16 21.51
N GLY A 226 -21.95 -21.43 20.79
CA GLY A 226 -21.99 -21.68 19.33
C GLY A 226 -20.88 -21.02 18.50
N ASP A 227 -20.20 -19.98 18.98
CA ASP A 227 -19.11 -19.35 18.21
C ASP A 227 -17.87 -20.24 18.19
N LYS A 228 -17.40 -20.58 16.97
CA LYS A 228 -16.13 -21.27 16.75
C LYS A 228 -15.00 -20.31 17.10
N VAL A 229 -14.35 -20.52 18.24
CA VAL A 229 -13.13 -19.79 18.59
C VAL A 229 -12.04 -20.20 17.61
N GLU A 230 -11.63 -19.27 16.74
CA GLU A 230 -10.51 -19.53 15.84
C GLU A 230 -9.21 -19.68 16.64
N PRO A 231 -8.32 -20.61 16.25
CA PRO A 231 -7.05 -20.76 16.93
C PRO A 231 -6.08 -19.64 16.54
N ALA A 232 -5.19 -19.31 17.47
CA ALA A 232 -3.99 -18.55 17.19
C ALA A 232 -2.88 -19.46 16.65
N PHE A 233 -1.97 -18.89 15.89
CA PHE A 233 -0.88 -19.57 15.21
C PHE A 233 0.45 -19.05 15.75
N VAL A 234 1.35 -19.97 16.07
CA VAL A 234 2.76 -19.62 16.31
C VAL A 234 3.43 -19.53 14.95
N LEU A 235 3.93 -18.37 14.57
CA LEU A 235 4.60 -18.15 13.29
C LEU A 235 5.97 -17.52 13.48
N GLU A 236 6.86 -17.74 12.51
CA GLU A 236 8.10 -16.98 12.41
C GLU A 236 7.80 -15.51 12.08
N ILE A 237 8.58 -14.60 12.66
CA ILE A 237 8.44 -13.15 12.48
C ILE A 237 8.53 -12.69 11.02
N ASN A 238 9.20 -13.46 10.15
CA ASN A 238 9.38 -13.15 8.74
C ASN A 238 8.30 -13.77 7.84
N ASP A 239 7.35 -14.53 8.40
CA ASP A 239 6.25 -15.11 7.64
C ASP A 239 5.33 -13.99 7.12
N ALA A 240 5.04 -13.98 5.81
CA ALA A 240 4.23 -12.94 5.18
C ALA A 240 2.80 -12.85 5.76
N ARG A 241 2.32 -13.90 6.42
CA ARG A 241 1.01 -13.93 7.08
C ARG A 241 1.01 -13.20 8.43
N VAL A 242 2.18 -12.91 9.00
CA VAL A 242 2.29 -12.19 10.27
C VAL A 242 1.71 -10.80 10.14
N HIS A 243 1.98 -10.08 9.05
CA HIS A 243 1.54 -8.71 8.87
C HIS A 243 1.41 -8.37 7.38
N SER A 244 0.25 -7.85 7.00
CA SER A 244 0.00 -7.31 5.66
C SER A 244 -0.68 -5.95 5.81
N ALA A 245 -0.06 -4.89 5.29
CA ALA A 245 -0.61 -3.54 5.29
C ALA A 245 -1.61 -3.38 4.15
N ILE A 246 -2.73 -2.72 4.44
CA ILE A 246 -3.79 -2.41 3.47
C ILE A 246 -3.83 -0.90 3.28
N THR A 247 -3.54 -0.48 2.05
CA THR A 247 -3.54 0.93 1.66
C THR A 247 -4.59 1.20 0.58
N LYS A 248 -5.24 2.36 0.66
CA LYS A 248 -6.03 2.92 -0.44
C LYS A 248 -5.26 4.07 -1.07
N ASN A 249 -5.35 4.18 -2.40
CA ASN A 249 -4.66 5.22 -3.15
C ASN A 249 -5.62 5.95 -4.10
N ALA A 250 -5.48 7.27 -4.19
CA ALA A 250 -6.25 8.09 -5.13
C ALA A 250 -5.37 9.20 -5.72
N LEU A 251 -5.62 9.54 -7.00
CA LEU A 251 -4.99 10.68 -7.64
C LEU A 251 -5.69 11.98 -7.19
N VAL A 252 -4.88 13.00 -6.95
CA VAL A 252 -5.36 14.38 -6.76
C VAL A 252 -5.51 15.00 -8.13
N ILE A 253 -6.75 15.28 -8.51
CA ILE A 253 -7.13 15.87 -9.81
C ILE A 253 -7.82 17.23 -9.57
N PRO A 254 -8.10 18.03 -10.61
CA PRO A 254 -8.82 19.29 -10.43
C PRO A 254 -10.18 19.10 -9.74
N PRO A 255 -10.62 20.04 -8.89
CA PRO A 255 -9.98 21.33 -8.61
C PRO A 255 -8.81 21.28 -7.61
N GLU A 256 -8.68 20.21 -6.82
CA GLU A 256 -7.67 20.10 -5.73
C GLU A 256 -6.23 20.21 -6.24
N SER A 257 -5.95 19.64 -7.42
CA SER A 257 -4.61 19.66 -8.00
C SER A 257 -4.16 21.05 -8.49
N ARG A 258 -5.10 21.98 -8.69
CA ARG A 258 -4.84 23.33 -9.23
C ARG A 258 -4.48 24.34 -8.14
N ILE A 259 -4.51 23.93 -6.88
CA ILE A 259 -4.33 24.80 -5.74
C ILE A 259 -2.86 25.18 -5.64
N ARG A 260 -2.57 26.47 -5.90
CA ARG A 260 -1.23 27.03 -5.76
C ARG A 260 -0.87 27.18 -4.29
N LYS A 261 -0.06 26.25 -3.78
CA LYS A 261 0.49 26.29 -2.42
C LYS A 261 1.23 27.63 -2.21
N GLY A 262 0.89 28.36 -1.16
CA GLY A 262 1.45 29.68 -0.82
C GLY A 262 0.67 30.89 -1.35
N ALA A 263 -0.33 30.70 -2.21
CA ALA A 263 -1.22 31.78 -2.65
C ALA A 263 -1.94 32.44 -1.45
N VAL A 264 -2.46 33.66 -1.64
CA VAL A 264 -3.18 34.38 -0.56
C VAL A 264 -4.43 33.58 -0.13
N VAL A 265 -5.16 33.01 -1.09
CA VAL A 265 -6.32 32.12 -0.84
C VAL A 265 -5.92 30.90 -0.01
N ASP A 266 -4.85 30.22 -0.38
CA ASP A 266 -4.32 29.05 0.33
C ASP A 266 -3.91 29.38 1.78
N ARG A 267 -3.08 30.42 1.96
CA ARG A 267 -2.61 30.85 3.30
C ARG A 267 -3.75 31.33 4.19
N LEU A 268 -4.79 31.92 3.60
CA LEU A 268 -5.99 32.32 4.31
C LEU A 268 -6.83 31.09 4.70
N TYR A 269 -7.06 30.18 3.76
CA TYR A 269 -7.85 28.96 3.96
C TYR A 269 -7.25 28.03 5.03
N GLN A 270 -5.93 27.88 5.05
CA GLN A 270 -5.23 27.08 6.06
C GLN A 270 -5.27 27.68 7.48
N SER A 271 -5.69 28.95 7.64
CA SER A 271 -5.64 29.66 8.90
C SER A 271 -7.03 29.92 9.48
N SER A 272 -7.54 28.93 10.22
CA SER A 272 -8.86 29.00 10.89
C SER A 272 -9.03 30.22 11.80
N GLN A 273 -7.99 30.64 12.50
CA GLN A 273 -8.03 31.84 13.35
C GLN A 273 -8.22 33.13 12.53
N LYS A 274 -7.58 33.23 11.37
CA LYS A 274 -7.68 34.39 10.49
C LYS A 274 -9.05 34.42 9.80
N LEU A 275 -9.56 33.27 9.34
CA LEU A 275 -10.94 33.15 8.85
C LEU A 275 -11.97 33.54 9.91
N GLN A 276 -11.80 33.11 11.17
CA GLN A 276 -12.70 33.54 12.25
C GLN A 276 -12.60 35.03 12.55
N GLN A 277 -11.40 35.63 12.49
CA GLN A 277 -11.22 37.08 12.67
C GLN A 277 -12.05 37.86 11.64
N LEU A 278 -12.06 37.33 10.43
CA LEU A 278 -12.77 37.82 9.27
C LEU A 278 -14.30 37.64 9.45
N GLU A 279 -14.79 36.43 9.70
CA GLU A 279 -16.22 36.14 9.94
C GLU A 279 -16.83 36.92 11.13
N ARG A 280 -16.02 37.20 12.16
CA ARG A 280 -16.46 37.97 13.34
C ARG A 280 -16.55 39.47 13.07
N ALA A 281 -15.96 39.97 11.99
CA ALA A 281 -15.97 41.39 11.64
C ALA A 281 -17.32 41.81 11.04
N LYS A 282 -18.31 42.07 11.89
CA LYS A 282 -19.68 42.41 11.48
C LYS A 282 -19.87 43.86 10.99
N THR A 283 -18.88 44.74 11.15
CA THR A 283 -18.97 46.15 10.72
C THR A 283 -17.98 46.46 9.59
N PRO A 284 -18.30 47.38 8.66
CA PRO A 284 -17.41 47.73 7.55
C PRO A 284 -16.02 48.22 8.00
N LEU A 285 -15.97 48.92 9.14
CA LEU A 285 -14.71 49.43 9.70
C LEU A 285 -13.85 48.29 10.28
N ALA A 286 -14.45 47.37 11.02
CA ALA A 286 -13.76 46.20 11.56
C ALA A 286 -13.27 45.26 10.45
N LEU A 287 -14.08 45.09 9.38
CA LEU A 287 -13.72 44.30 8.21
C LEU A 287 -12.48 44.88 7.51
N LYS A 288 -12.49 46.19 7.25
CA LYS A 288 -11.35 46.89 6.63
C LYS A 288 -10.09 46.83 7.49
N ALA A 289 -10.22 46.90 8.82
CA ALA A 289 -9.09 46.75 9.75
C ALA A 289 -8.53 45.31 9.75
N ALA A 290 -9.40 44.30 9.72
CA ALA A 290 -8.99 42.90 9.64
C ALA A 290 -8.27 42.60 8.31
N LEU A 291 -8.84 43.04 7.18
CA LEU A 291 -8.21 42.89 5.85
C LEU A 291 -6.84 43.57 5.80
N LYS A 292 -6.69 44.80 6.31
CA LYS A 292 -5.40 45.50 6.36
C LYS A 292 -4.35 44.77 7.22
N THR A 293 -4.79 44.19 8.33
CA THR A 293 -3.93 43.38 9.20
C THR A 293 -3.44 42.13 8.46
N LEU A 294 -4.34 41.43 7.77
CA LEU A 294 -4.01 40.23 7.02
C LEU A 294 -3.14 40.51 5.79
N ALA A 295 -3.41 41.59 5.06
CA ALA A 295 -2.57 42.05 3.95
C ALA A 295 -1.12 42.27 4.40
N THR A 296 -0.93 42.86 5.59
CA THR A 296 0.40 43.05 6.18
C THR A 296 1.06 41.71 6.54
N VAL A 297 0.33 40.79 7.18
CA VAL A 297 0.84 39.47 7.59
C VAL A 297 1.19 38.60 6.39
N PHE A 298 0.36 38.61 5.35
CA PHE A 298 0.55 37.83 4.13
C PHE A 298 1.46 38.52 3.11
N ARG A 299 1.89 39.77 3.38
CA ARG A 299 2.72 40.57 2.48
C ARG A 299 2.10 40.70 1.09
N CYS A 300 0.81 41.02 1.05
CA CYS A 300 0.02 41.17 -0.16
C CYS A 300 -0.85 42.43 -0.08
N THR A 301 -1.59 42.72 -1.13
CA THR A 301 -2.55 43.83 -1.19
C THR A 301 -3.84 43.50 -0.42
N ILE A 302 -4.63 44.54 -0.10
CA ILE A 302 -5.94 44.37 0.55
C ILE A 302 -6.91 43.67 -0.40
N ASP A 303 -6.89 44.06 -1.68
CA ASP A 303 -7.78 43.52 -2.72
C ASP A 303 -7.55 42.02 -2.91
N GLU A 304 -6.31 41.55 -2.92
CA GLU A 304 -5.99 40.11 -3.00
C GLU A 304 -6.52 39.30 -1.80
N VAL A 305 -6.57 39.89 -0.59
CA VAL A 305 -7.16 39.21 0.58
C VAL A 305 -8.68 39.22 0.50
N GLU A 306 -9.27 40.29 -0.03
CA GLU A 306 -10.72 40.40 -0.21
C GLU A 306 -11.22 39.41 -1.28
N ASP A 307 -10.52 39.29 -2.40
CA ASP A 307 -10.83 38.33 -3.46
C ASP A 307 -10.64 36.90 -2.97
N ALA A 308 -9.54 36.63 -2.24
CA ALA A 308 -9.32 35.35 -1.59
C ALA A 308 -10.44 34.96 -0.63
N TRP A 309 -10.95 35.92 0.15
CA TRP A 309 -12.09 35.66 1.02
C TRP A 309 -13.34 35.34 0.20
N LYS A 310 -13.67 36.16 -0.81
CA LYS A 310 -14.85 35.94 -1.66
C LYS A 310 -14.83 34.55 -2.28
N GLU A 311 -13.67 34.10 -2.76
CA GLU A 311 -13.50 32.73 -3.26
C GLU A 311 -13.84 31.67 -2.20
N ILE A 312 -13.32 31.81 -0.97
CA ILE A 312 -13.62 30.90 0.14
C ILE A 312 -15.11 30.91 0.49
N GLN A 313 -15.76 32.07 0.51
CA GLN A 313 -17.21 32.18 0.74
C GLN A 313 -18.05 31.53 -0.37
N ASN A 314 -17.56 31.57 -1.61
CA ASN A 314 -18.19 30.90 -2.75
C ASN A 314 -17.96 29.38 -2.77
N GLY A 315 -17.29 28.83 -1.75
CA GLY A 315 -17.09 27.40 -1.57
C GLY A 315 -15.73 26.89 -2.04
N TYR A 316 -14.73 27.75 -2.25
CA TYR A 316 -13.38 27.34 -2.63
C TYR A 316 -12.80 26.27 -1.67
N PRO A 317 -12.10 25.24 -2.18
CA PRO A 317 -11.92 24.91 -3.61
C PRO A 317 -13.05 24.05 -4.20
N TYR A 318 -14.08 23.71 -3.42
CA TYR A 318 -15.12 22.71 -3.70
C TYR A 318 -16.46 23.33 -4.11
N ILE A 319 -16.46 24.11 -5.18
CA ILE A 319 -17.64 24.85 -5.62
C ILE A 319 -18.68 23.86 -6.19
N ASN A 320 -19.78 23.63 -5.45
CA ASN A 320 -20.93 22.80 -5.84
C ASN A 320 -20.63 21.30 -6.09
N GLU A 321 -19.67 20.70 -5.40
CA GLU A 321 -19.28 19.31 -5.63
C GLU A 321 -19.73 18.35 -4.52
N ASN A 322 -20.41 17.27 -4.92
CA ASN A 322 -20.72 16.09 -4.11
C ASN A 322 -20.03 14.89 -4.76
N TYR A 323 -18.98 14.36 -4.14
CA TYR A 323 -18.27 13.20 -4.67
C TYR A 323 -18.87 11.91 -4.12
N THR A 324 -18.93 10.87 -4.95
CA THR A 324 -19.43 9.56 -4.53
C THR A 324 -18.42 8.45 -4.86
N PRO A 325 -18.39 7.35 -4.08
CA PRO A 325 -17.37 6.31 -4.21
C PRO A 325 -17.32 5.60 -5.57
N GLY A 326 -18.47 5.50 -6.26
CA GLY A 326 -18.58 4.86 -7.57
C GLY A 326 -17.92 5.62 -8.73
N LEU A 327 -17.52 6.88 -8.51
CA LEU A 327 -17.01 7.77 -9.56
C LEU A 327 -15.48 7.90 -9.56
N LEU A 328 -14.74 7.23 -8.66
CA LEU A 328 -13.29 7.42 -8.52
C LEU A 328 -12.56 7.35 -9.86
N LEU A 329 -12.68 6.19 -10.51
CA LEU A 329 -11.99 5.90 -11.76
C LEU A 329 -12.59 6.69 -12.92
N GLU A 330 -13.90 6.96 -12.89
CA GLU A 330 -14.59 7.72 -13.92
C GLU A 330 -14.12 9.19 -13.94
N ASP A 331 -14.03 9.82 -12.78
CA ASP A 331 -13.57 11.19 -12.64
C ASP A 331 -12.08 11.35 -12.99
N GLU A 332 -11.23 10.41 -12.54
CA GLU A 332 -9.83 10.39 -12.94
C GLU A 332 -9.68 10.24 -14.46
N TYR A 333 -10.45 9.32 -15.07
CA TYR A 333 -10.47 9.13 -16.51
C TYR A 333 -10.93 10.38 -17.26
N LYS A 334 -11.98 11.06 -16.77
CA LYS A 334 -12.46 12.33 -17.31
C LYS A 334 -11.39 13.42 -17.19
N ALA A 335 -10.72 13.55 -16.05
CA ALA A 335 -9.68 14.55 -15.84
C ALA A 335 -8.46 14.34 -16.76
N LEU A 336 -8.04 13.08 -16.95
CA LEU A 336 -6.98 12.74 -17.91
C LEU A 336 -7.38 13.05 -19.35
N LEU A 337 -8.67 12.93 -19.67
CA LEU A 337 -9.21 13.22 -21.00
C LEU A 337 -9.66 14.67 -21.19
N TYR A 338 -9.71 15.51 -20.15
CA TYR A 338 -10.16 16.89 -20.23
C TYR A 338 -8.98 17.83 -20.52
N GLU A 339 -9.21 18.87 -21.33
CA GLU A 339 -8.19 19.87 -21.62
C GLU A 339 -8.30 20.95 -20.57
N ILE A 340 -7.36 20.94 -19.63
CA ILE A 340 -7.35 21.88 -18.52
C ILE A 340 -6.76 23.20 -19.06
N PRO A 341 -7.53 24.30 -19.10
CA PRO A 341 -7.03 25.58 -19.58
C PRO A 341 -6.06 26.19 -18.57
N ASP A 342 -5.06 26.93 -19.07
CA ASP A 342 -4.11 27.73 -18.29
C ASP A 342 -3.37 26.94 -17.20
N MET A 343 -2.94 25.70 -17.50
CA MET A 343 -2.14 24.89 -16.57
C MET A 343 -0.77 25.51 -16.33
N SER A 344 -0.41 25.64 -15.06
CA SER A 344 0.96 25.97 -14.64
C SER A 344 1.78 24.71 -14.38
N GLU A 345 3.08 24.74 -14.67
CA GLU A 345 4.00 23.60 -14.49
C GLU A 345 4.17 23.19 -13.02
N ASP A 346 3.85 24.08 -12.08
CA ASP A 346 3.94 23.84 -10.64
C ASP A 346 2.68 23.21 -10.03
N GLU A 347 1.60 23.03 -10.80
CA GLU A 347 0.36 22.35 -10.37
C GLU A 347 0.63 20.86 -10.05
N ASP A 348 -0.23 20.26 -9.22
CA ASP A 348 -0.07 18.88 -8.74
C ASP A 348 -0.60 17.83 -9.75
N PHE A 349 -1.16 18.26 -10.89
CA PHE A 349 -1.63 17.42 -11.99
C PHE A 349 -1.49 18.16 -13.32
N VAL A 350 -0.46 17.79 -14.10
CA VAL A 350 -0.10 18.42 -15.38
C VAL A 350 -0.10 17.37 -16.48
N THR A 351 -0.88 17.62 -17.53
CA THR A 351 -1.04 16.70 -18.66
C THR A 351 -0.75 17.39 -19.98
N ARG A 352 -0.22 16.64 -20.94
CA ARG A 352 0.10 17.11 -22.29
C ARG A 352 -0.45 16.13 -23.31
N ARG A 353 -1.33 16.62 -24.18
CA ARG A 353 -1.95 15.79 -25.23
C ARG A 353 -1.00 15.55 -26.38
N LEU A 354 -0.81 14.28 -26.72
CA LEU A 354 0.01 13.82 -27.83
C LEU A 354 -0.82 13.06 -28.88
N THR A 355 -2.15 13.08 -28.76
CA THR A 355 -3.06 12.40 -29.70
C THR A 355 -2.91 12.89 -31.15
N SER A 356 -2.82 14.21 -31.38
CA SER A 356 -2.67 14.77 -32.73
C SER A 356 -1.37 14.31 -33.40
N PRO A 357 -0.16 14.51 -32.82
CA PRO A 357 1.08 14.02 -33.43
C PRO A 357 1.12 12.49 -33.52
N TRP A 358 0.52 11.75 -32.57
CA TRP A 358 0.36 10.30 -32.64
C TRP A 358 -0.42 9.86 -33.89
N LYS A 359 -1.55 10.52 -34.20
CA LYS A 359 -2.36 10.19 -35.37
C LYS A 359 -1.71 10.58 -36.68
N THR A 360 -0.98 11.69 -36.72
CA THR A 360 -0.23 12.11 -37.92
C THR A 360 0.82 11.07 -38.32
N MET A 361 1.45 10.38 -37.36
CA MET A 361 2.43 9.34 -37.67
C MET A 361 1.88 8.20 -38.54
N SER A 362 0.60 7.84 -38.41
CA SER A 362 0.00 6.77 -39.23
C SER A 362 0.11 7.08 -40.74
N VAL A 363 0.04 8.36 -41.10
CA VAL A 363 0.14 8.85 -42.49
C VAL A 363 1.59 8.86 -42.97
N GLU A 364 2.56 9.09 -42.08
CA GLU A 364 3.99 9.17 -42.40
C GLU A 364 4.66 7.80 -42.60
N LEU A 365 4.07 6.73 -42.06
CA LEU A 365 4.67 5.39 -42.14
C LEU A 365 4.60 4.79 -43.56
N PRO A 366 5.64 4.08 -44.03
CA PRO A 366 5.62 3.36 -45.31
C PRO A 366 4.57 2.24 -45.35
N THR A 367 3.98 1.95 -46.54
CA THR A 367 2.89 0.96 -46.73
C THR A 367 3.21 -0.45 -46.19
N ARG A 368 4.50 -0.78 -46.08
CA ARG A 368 4.98 -2.08 -45.60
C ARG A 368 4.83 -2.27 -44.08
N GLU A 369 4.59 -1.20 -43.32
CA GLU A 369 4.48 -1.23 -41.85
C GLU A 369 3.01 -1.29 -41.39
N GLU A 370 2.27 -2.29 -41.88
CA GLU A 370 0.84 -2.46 -41.57
C GLU A 370 0.58 -2.67 -40.08
N ARG A 371 1.43 -3.46 -39.41
CA ARG A 371 1.32 -3.74 -37.96
C ARG A 371 1.42 -2.48 -37.11
N LEU A 372 2.36 -1.59 -37.43
CA LEU A 372 2.55 -0.33 -36.69
C LEU A 372 1.36 0.62 -36.91
N ARG A 373 0.80 0.68 -38.12
CA ARG A 373 -0.44 1.45 -38.37
C ARG A 373 -1.61 0.94 -37.55
N LYS A 374 -1.81 -0.38 -37.52
CA LYS A 374 -2.84 -1.01 -36.68
C LYS A 374 -2.68 -0.61 -35.22
N ILE A 375 -1.46 -0.61 -34.69
CA ILE A 375 -1.16 -0.13 -33.32
C ILE A 375 -1.52 1.35 -33.14
N ILE A 376 -1.20 2.21 -34.11
CA ILE A 376 -1.58 3.64 -34.04
C ILE A 376 -3.10 3.81 -34.08
N ASP A 377 -3.79 2.99 -34.88
CA ASP A 377 -5.23 3.09 -35.12
C ASP A 377 -6.06 2.61 -33.94
N ILE A 378 -5.62 1.58 -33.20
CA ILE A 378 -6.30 1.12 -31.99
C ILE A 378 -6.18 2.09 -30.82
N VAL A 379 -5.08 2.83 -30.70
CA VAL A 379 -4.94 3.85 -29.64
C VAL A 379 -5.77 5.08 -30.01
N SER A 380 -6.76 5.42 -29.20
CA SER A 380 -7.68 6.55 -29.42
C SER A 380 -7.08 7.87 -28.95
N GLN A 381 -6.51 7.89 -27.73
CA GLN A 381 -5.89 9.06 -27.12
C GLN A 381 -4.54 8.68 -26.53
N LEU A 382 -3.55 9.57 -26.66
CA LEU A 382 -2.24 9.45 -26.03
C LEU A 382 -1.96 10.76 -25.27
N ILE A 383 -1.72 10.65 -23.98
CA ILE A 383 -1.48 11.77 -23.07
C ILE A 383 -0.23 11.46 -22.24
N SER A 384 0.70 12.42 -22.24
CA SER A 384 1.78 12.43 -21.26
C SER A 384 1.27 13.06 -19.97
N VAL A 385 1.59 12.45 -18.83
CA VAL A 385 1.29 12.98 -17.51
C VAL A 385 2.63 13.46 -16.93
N ASP A 386 2.96 14.72 -17.20
CA ASP A 386 4.23 15.33 -16.83
C ASP A 386 4.35 15.50 -15.31
N ARG A 387 3.21 15.66 -14.61
CA ARG A 387 3.14 15.65 -13.15
C ARG A 387 1.82 15.09 -12.66
N LEU A 388 1.86 14.26 -11.63
CA LEU A 388 0.71 13.82 -10.86
C LEU A 388 1.03 13.77 -9.38
N LYS A 389 -0.02 13.87 -8.58
CA LYS A 389 0.01 13.65 -7.15
C LYS A 389 -0.94 12.53 -6.77
N GLU A 390 -0.46 11.60 -5.96
CA GLU A 390 -1.21 10.48 -5.42
C GLU A 390 -1.18 10.57 -3.90
N ILE A 391 -2.33 10.39 -3.25
CA ILE A 391 -2.39 10.22 -1.80
C ILE A 391 -2.47 8.72 -1.51
N GLN A 392 -1.47 8.20 -0.80
CA GLN A 392 -1.48 6.83 -0.28
C GLN A 392 -1.90 6.86 1.19
N ILE A 393 -2.95 6.13 1.54
CA ILE A 393 -3.57 6.13 2.87
C ILE A 393 -3.49 4.73 3.44
N LEU A 394 -2.95 4.56 4.64
CA LEU A 394 -3.03 3.30 5.37
C LEU A 394 -4.38 3.23 6.10
N THR A 395 -5.27 2.36 5.62
CA THR A 395 -6.61 2.19 6.19
C THR A 395 -6.68 1.08 7.22
N SER A 396 -5.87 0.03 7.04
CA SER A 396 -5.84 -1.12 7.94
C SER A 396 -4.59 -1.98 7.74
N PHE A 397 -4.40 -2.96 8.60
CA PHE A 397 -3.53 -4.10 8.38
C PHE A 397 -4.29 -5.39 8.73
N GLN A 398 -3.80 -6.53 8.28
CA GLN A 398 -4.37 -7.83 8.61
C GLN A 398 -3.27 -8.84 8.94
N ARG A 399 -3.68 -9.90 9.63
CA ARG A 399 -2.84 -11.07 9.92
C ARG A 399 -3.60 -12.32 9.49
N LEU A 400 -2.89 -13.32 8.96
CA LEU A 400 -3.47 -14.60 8.52
C LEU A 400 -4.59 -14.48 7.47
N GLY A 401 -4.72 -13.33 6.80
CA GLY A 401 -5.86 -13.03 5.92
C GLY A 401 -7.21 -12.92 6.65
N GLY A 402 -7.17 -12.63 7.97
CA GLY A 402 -8.36 -12.47 8.81
C GLY A 402 -8.91 -11.06 8.80
N LYS A 403 -9.28 -10.55 9.98
CA LYS A 403 -9.95 -9.25 10.14
C LYS A 403 -9.03 -8.08 9.76
N LEU A 404 -9.59 -7.11 9.05
CA LEU A 404 -8.95 -5.82 8.79
C LEU A 404 -8.94 -4.98 10.07
N ILE A 405 -7.75 -4.64 10.55
CA ILE A 405 -7.53 -3.87 11.79
C ILE A 405 -7.09 -2.45 11.44
N PRO A 406 -7.79 -1.40 11.92
CA PRO A 406 -7.36 -0.02 11.70
C PRO A 406 -6.01 0.29 12.38
N PRO A 407 -5.23 1.27 11.88
CA PRO A 407 -3.96 1.70 12.49
C PRO A 407 -4.11 2.29 13.89
N ASP A 408 -5.32 2.80 14.18
CA ASP A 408 -5.79 2.95 15.55
C ASP A 408 -6.64 1.73 15.92
N ILE A 409 -6.06 0.84 16.71
CA ILE A 409 -6.63 -0.46 17.04
C ILE A 409 -7.82 -0.34 18.00
N VAL A 410 -7.94 0.77 18.74
CA VAL A 410 -9.05 1.01 19.68
C VAL A 410 -10.17 1.83 19.03
N GLY A 411 -9.88 2.57 17.96
CA GLY A 411 -10.89 3.25 17.14
C GLY A 411 -11.38 4.59 17.72
N GLN A 412 -10.54 5.32 18.45
CA GLN A 412 -10.84 6.63 19.03
C GLN A 412 -10.28 7.80 18.21
N SER A 413 -9.39 7.52 17.26
CA SER A 413 -8.67 8.47 16.43
C SER A 413 -9.59 9.06 15.37
N LYS A 414 -9.47 10.37 15.17
CA LYS A 414 -10.16 11.13 14.12
C LYS A 414 -9.30 11.31 12.88
N TRP A 415 -8.18 10.61 12.77
CA TRP A 415 -7.22 10.76 11.68
C TRP A 415 -6.62 9.42 11.24
N LEU A 416 -6.17 9.37 9.99
CA LEU A 416 -5.44 8.25 9.38
C LEU A 416 -4.08 8.70 8.83
N PRO A 417 -3.03 7.85 8.94
CA PRO A 417 -1.74 8.13 8.34
C PRO A 417 -1.81 8.00 6.81
N ALA A 418 -1.37 9.06 6.14
CA ALA A 418 -1.33 9.17 4.69
C ALA A 418 -0.03 9.83 4.25
N ILE A 419 0.39 9.66 3.00
CA ILE A 419 1.57 10.35 2.43
C ILE A 419 1.20 10.96 1.08
N GLU A 420 1.75 12.15 0.81
CA GLU A 420 1.73 12.76 -0.52
C GLU A 420 2.84 12.12 -1.37
N LEU A 421 2.47 11.52 -2.50
CA LEU A 421 3.39 10.99 -3.50
C LEU A 421 3.28 11.83 -4.77
N TYR A 422 4.40 12.02 -5.45
CA TYR A 422 4.52 12.79 -6.67
C TYR A 422 5.21 11.96 -7.75
N GLY A 423 4.84 12.16 -9.00
CA GLY A 423 5.54 11.55 -10.12
C GLY A 423 4.93 11.89 -11.46
N GLU A 424 5.09 10.98 -12.40
CA GLU A 424 4.83 11.16 -13.83
C GLU A 424 4.31 9.86 -14.44
N GLY A 425 3.74 9.91 -15.63
CA GLY A 425 3.20 8.72 -16.27
C GLY A 425 2.82 8.86 -17.75
N ILE A 426 2.39 7.75 -18.31
CA ILE A 426 1.88 7.63 -19.67
C ILE A 426 0.44 7.14 -19.57
N PHE A 427 -0.48 7.92 -20.12
CA PHE A 427 -1.89 7.53 -20.23
C PHE A 427 -2.30 7.39 -21.69
N PHE A 428 -2.98 6.30 -22.01
CA PHE A 428 -3.57 6.11 -23.32
C PHE A 428 -4.87 5.34 -23.24
N THR A 429 -5.70 5.49 -24.27
CA THR A 429 -6.98 4.80 -24.39
C THR A 429 -7.07 4.00 -25.67
N LEU A 430 -7.81 2.89 -25.63
CA LEU A 430 -8.13 2.10 -26.82
C LEU A 430 -9.43 2.59 -27.46
N LYS A 431 -9.56 2.40 -28.76
CA LYS A 431 -10.69 2.87 -29.56
C LYS A 431 -11.94 2.06 -29.22
N GLU A 432 -12.89 2.69 -28.51
CA GLU A 432 -14.10 2.03 -28.00
C GLU A 432 -14.86 1.24 -29.06
N LYS A 433 -14.99 1.76 -30.29
CA LYS A 433 -15.70 1.05 -31.38
C LYS A 433 -15.08 -0.32 -31.71
N ILE A 434 -13.75 -0.42 -31.65
CA ILE A 434 -13.02 -1.67 -31.90
C ILE A 434 -13.20 -2.60 -30.72
N ILE A 435 -12.96 -2.11 -29.50
CA ILE A 435 -13.07 -2.91 -28.26
C ILE A 435 -14.49 -3.44 -28.05
N ALA A 436 -15.52 -2.62 -28.25
CA ALA A 436 -16.92 -3.01 -28.11
C ALA A 436 -17.37 -4.09 -29.12
N THR A 437 -16.72 -4.16 -30.28
CA THR A 437 -16.99 -5.20 -31.29
C THR A 437 -16.20 -6.47 -30.96
N TRP A 438 -14.90 -6.31 -30.67
CA TRP A 438 -13.99 -7.39 -30.30
C TRP A 438 -14.46 -8.15 -29.05
N GLU A 439 -14.89 -7.44 -28.00
CA GLU A 439 -15.29 -8.08 -26.74
C GLU A 439 -16.55 -8.94 -26.89
N LYS A 440 -17.38 -8.72 -27.91
CA LYS A 440 -18.61 -9.50 -28.15
C LYS A 440 -18.37 -10.84 -28.82
N LEU A 441 -17.13 -11.15 -29.25
CA LEU A 441 -16.82 -12.43 -29.89
C LEU A 441 -17.11 -13.59 -28.93
N PRO A 442 -17.89 -14.62 -29.33
CA PRO A 442 -18.30 -15.71 -28.43
C PRO A 442 -17.14 -16.45 -27.77
N ALA A 443 -16.03 -16.64 -28.49
CA ALA A 443 -14.84 -17.32 -27.97
C ALA A 443 -14.18 -16.55 -26.82
N LEU A 444 -14.12 -15.21 -26.91
CA LEU A 444 -13.57 -14.35 -25.86
C LEU A 444 -14.48 -14.29 -24.63
N GLN A 445 -15.80 -14.18 -24.85
CA GLN A 445 -16.79 -14.22 -23.78
C GLN A 445 -16.73 -15.55 -23.02
N SER A 446 -16.72 -16.67 -23.74
CA SER A 446 -16.58 -18.00 -23.13
C SER A 446 -15.27 -18.15 -22.35
N ARG A 447 -14.16 -17.59 -22.88
CA ARG A 447 -12.86 -17.60 -22.20
C ARG A 447 -12.87 -16.76 -20.92
N ALA A 448 -13.44 -15.56 -20.96
CA ALA A 448 -13.55 -14.67 -19.80
C ALA A 448 -14.50 -15.22 -18.73
N GLU A 449 -15.58 -15.90 -19.12
CA GLU A 449 -16.53 -16.52 -18.20
C GLU A 449 -15.85 -17.59 -17.31
N LYS A 450 -14.85 -18.31 -17.84
CA LYS A 450 -14.03 -19.23 -17.04
C LYS A 450 -13.29 -18.50 -15.90
N PHE A 451 -12.77 -17.30 -16.15
CA PHE A 451 -12.16 -16.46 -15.11
C PHE A 451 -13.21 -15.97 -14.12
N HIS A 452 -14.35 -15.48 -14.61
CA HIS A 452 -15.44 -14.99 -13.77
C HIS A 452 -15.91 -16.07 -12.79
N ARG A 453 -16.21 -17.28 -13.29
CA ARG A 453 -16.62 -18.42 -12.47
C ARG A 453 -15.59 -18.78 -11.41
N ARG A 454 -14.29 -18.71 -11.71
CA ARG A 454 -13.25 -18.97 -10.70
C ARG A 454 -13.18 -17.85 -9.68
N TYR A 455 -13.19 -16.60 -10.15
CA TYR A 455 -13.08 -15.42 -9.29
C TYR A 455 -14.17 -15.41 -8.22
N VAL A 456 -15.42 -15.66 -8.61
CA VAL A 456 -16.57 -15.74 -7.69
C VAL A 456 -16.43 -16.86 -6.65
N ASN A 457 -15.72 -17.95 -6.98
CA ASN A 457 -15.50 -19.07 -6.07
C ASN A 457 -14.24 -18.92 -5.20
N THR A 458 -13.46 -17.85 -5.37
CA THR A 458 -12.27 -17.59 -4.55
C THR A 458 -12.60 -16.69 -3.36
N SER A 459 -11.85 -16.84 -2.28
CA SER A 459 -11.86 -15.90 -1.14
C SER A 459 -10.98 -14.66 -1.39
N LEU A 460 -10.54 -14.44 -2.64
CA LEU A 460 -9.70 -13.30 -3.02
C LEU A 460 -10.57 -12.05 -3.18
N HIS A 461 -10.55 -11.18 -2.18
CA HIS A 461 -11.24 -9.88 -2.23
C HIS A 461 -10.28 -8.80 -2.74
N ILE A 462 -10.07 -8.76 -4.06
CA ILE A 462 -9.07 -7.88 -4.69
C ILE A 462 -9.56 -6.44 -4.76
N ASN A 463 -10.79 -6.22 -5.25
CA ASN A 463 -11.39 -4.89 -5.29
C ASN A 463 -12.92 -4.99 -5.28
N PRO A 464 -13.63 -4.30 -4.35
CA PRO A 464 -15.09 -4.19 -4.38
C PRO A 464 -15.54 -3.54 -5.70
N GLY A 465 -16.20 -4.31 -6.57
CA GLY A 465 -16.75 -3.81 -7.83
C GLY A 465 -15.98 -4.18 -9.10
N LEU A 466 -14.91 -4.98 -9.00
CA LEU A 466 -14.22 -5.50 -10.19
C LEU A 466 -15.15 -6.38 -11.04
N GLN A 467 -15.39 -5.97 -12.28
CA GLN A 467 -16.14 -6.72 -13.28
C GLN A 467 -15.16 -7.51 -14.19
N VAL A 468 -15.08 -8.82 -13.99
CA VAL A 468 -14.25 -9.69 -14.83
C VAL A 468 -14.85 -9.75 -16.23
N SER A 469 -14.15 -9.22 -17.21
CA SER A 469 -14.61 -9.08 -18.60
C SER A 469 -13.45 -9.24 -19.59
N PRO A 470 -13.71 -9.56 -20.87
CA PRO A 470 -12.66 -9.58 -21.90
C PRO A 470 -11.86 -8.27 -21.95
N ARG A 471 -12.55 -7.13 -21.83
CA ARG A 471 -11.97 -5.79 -21.78
C ARG A 471 -10.99 -5.64 -20.62
N PHE A 472 -11.40 -6.03 -19.41
CA PHE A 472 -10.54 -5.94 -18.23
C PHE A 472 -9.27 -6.80 -18.39
N ILE A 473 -9.42 -8.07 -18.78
CA ILE A 473 -8.29 -9.00 -18.94
C ILE A 473 -7.31 -8.49 -20.01
N LEU A 474 -7.82 -7.94 -21.11
CA LEU A 474 -7.00 -7.29 -22.13
C LEU A 474 -6.19 -6.12 -21.58
N LEU A 475 -6.87 -5.14 -20.96
CA LEU A 475 -6.21 -3.92 -20.47
C LEU A 475 -5.18 -4.23 -19.39
N HIS A 476 -5.53 -5.12 -18.46
CA HIS A 476 -4.65 -5.56 -17.38
C HIS A 476 -3.41 -6.29 -17.92
N THR A 477 -3.60 -7.24 -18.85
CA THR A 477 -2.48 -7.97 -19.46
C THR A 477 -1.59 -7.05 -20.28
N LEU A 478 -2.18 -6.09 -21.01
CA LEU A 478 -1.42 -5.13 -21.81
C LEU A 478 -0.61 -4.17 -20.92
N ALA A 479 -1.17 -3.71 -19.79
CA ALA A 479 -0.45 -2.88 -18.83
C ALA A 479 0.76 -3.62 -18.24
N HIS A 480 0.61 -4.90 -17.90
CA HIS A 480 1.71 -5.76 -17.45
C HIS A 480 2.83 -5.89 -18.49
N LEU A 481 2.48 -6.17 -19.75
CA LEU A 481 3.46 -6.26 -20.83
C LEU A 481 4.18 -4.94 -21.06
N LEU A 482 3.45 -3.82 -20.99
CA LEU A 482 4.03 -2.47 -21.11
C LEU A 482 4.98 -2.16 -19.95
N ILE A 483 4.63 -2.51 -18.70
CA ILE A 483 5.52 -2.33 -17.54
C ILE A 483 6.81 -3.14 -17.70
N ARG A 484 6.72 -4.40 -18.17
CA ARG A 484 7.91 -5.21 -18.46
C ARG A 484 8.77 -4.61 -19.57
N GLN A 485 8.13 -4.02 -20.59
CA GLN A 485 8.85 -3.31 -21.65
C GLN A 485 9.57 -2.08 -21.10
N LEU A 486 8.91 -1.29 -20.26
CA LEU A 486 9.51 -0.11 -19.63
C LEU A 486 10.69 -0.47 -18.72
N GLU A 487 10.63 -1.60 -18.02
CA GLU A 487 11.77 -2.11 -17.25
C GLU A 487 12.97 -2.44 -18.15
N THR A 488 12.71 -3.03 -19.32
CA THR A 488 13.76 -3.46 -20.26
C THR A 488 14.39 -2.29 -21.01
N ASP A 489 13.56 -1.38 -21.55
CA ASP A 489 14.01 -0.32 -22.47
C ASP A 489 14.44 0.95 -21.75
N ALA A 490 13.76 1.29 -20.65
CA ALA A 490 13.96 2.55 -19.94
C ALA A 490 14.68 2.38 -18.60
N GLY A 491 14.95 1.14 -18.17
CA GLY A 491 15.69 0.85 -16.95
C GLY A 491 14.97 1.26 -15.65
N TYR A 492 13.67 1.60 -15.73
CA TYR A 492 12.86 1.83 -14.54
C TYR A 492 12.74 0.52 -13.78
N PRO A 493 13.11 0.46 -12.49
CA PRO A 493 12.87 -0.73 -11.69
C PRO A 493 11.36 -1.02 -11.71
N ALA A 494 10.93 -2.20 -12.16
CA ALA A 494 9.50 -2.48 -12.31
C ALA A 494 8.73 -2.17 -11.02
N ALA A 495 9.32 -2.50 -9.86
CA ALA A 495 8.77 -2.23 -8.52
C ALA A 495 8.46 -0.75 -8.19
N SER A 496 8.94 0.20 -9.00
CA SER A 496 8.64 1.63 -8.88
C SER A 496 7.45 2.09 -9.75
N LEU A 497 7.11 1.31 -10.78
CA LEU A 497 5.97 1.56 -11.67
C LEU A 497 4.69 1.02 -11.03
N LYS A 498 3.58 1.71 -11.32
CA LYS A 498 2.22 1.33 -10.95
C LYS A 498 1.33 1.36 -12.16
N GLU A 499 0.35 0.48 -12.19
CA GLU A 499 -0.74 0.54 -13.18
C GLU A 499 -2.02 1.11 -12.57
N ARG A 500 -2.81 1.75 -13.43
CA ARG A 500 -4.20 2.09 -13.16
C ARG A 500 -5.04 1.77 -14.39
N ILE A 501 -6.04 0.91 -14.21
CA ILE A 501 -6.88 0.39 -15.29
C ILE A 501 -8.26 1.05 -15.23
N TYR A 502 -8.61 1.74 -16.31
CA TYR A 502 -9.92 2.38 -16.50
C TYR A 502 -10.77 1.51 -17.42
N CYS A 503 -11.63 0.67 -16.84
CA CYS A 503 -12.39 -0.34 -17.56
C CYS A 503 -13.88 -0.30 -17.19
N THR A 504 -14.75 0.04 -18.14
CA THR A 504 -16.22 -0.01 -18.00
C THR A 504 -16.85 -0.06 -19.39
N SER A 505 -17.91 -0.85 -19.57
CA SER A 505 -18.69 -0.93 -20.82
C SER A 505 -20.09 -0.28 -20.74
N GLY A 506 -20.38 0.39 -19.63
CA GLY A 506 -21.68 1.01 -19.32
C GLY A 506 -21.89 2.40 -19.94
N VAL A 507 -22.55 3.28 -19.19
CA VAL A 507 -22.97 4.63 -19.65
C VAL A 507 -21.79 5.47 -20.12
N THR A 508 -20.69 5.44 -19.37
CA THR A 508 -19.41 6.05 -19.73
C THR A 508 -18.40 4.96 -20.02
N PRO A 509 -18.26 4.51 -21.28
CA PRO A 509 -17.33 3.46 -21.63
C PRO A 509 -15.88 3.92 -21.41
N MET A 510 -15.11 3.09 -20.72
CA MET A 510 -13.71 3.32 -20.41
C MET A 510 -12.89 2.13 -20.89
N ALA A 511 -11.81 2.43 -21.61
CA ALA A 511 -10.79 1.47 -22.03
C ALA A 511 -9.42 2.16 -22.01
N GLY A 512 -8.96 2.54 -20.82
CA GLY A 512 -7.73 3.31 -20.62
C GLY A 512 -6.74 2.62 -19.69
N ILE A 513 -5.45 2.90 -19.91
CA ILE A 513 -4.35 2.44 -19.08
C ILE A 513 -3.50 3.65 -18.73
N LEU A 514 -3.25 3.85 -17.43
CA LEU A 514 -2.23 4.76 -16.93
C LEU A 514 -1.11 3.91 -16.31
N VAL A 515 0.11 4.07 -16.82
CA VAL A 515 1.32 3.56 -16.17
C VAL A 515 2.09 4.74 -15.63
N TYR A 516 2.41 4.72 -14.33
CA TYR A 516 3.01 5.87 -13.67
C TYR A 516 3.97 5.48 -12.56
N VAL A 517 4.82 6.43 -12.17
CA VAL A 517 5.64 6.36 -10.95
C VAL A 517 5.09 7.35 -9.93
N ALA A 518 5.22 7.02 -8.65
CA ALA A 518 4.84 7.91 -7.56
C ALA A 518 5.75 7.70 -6.34
N VAL A 519 6.51 8.74 -5.99
CA VAL A 519 7.52 8.73 -4.93
C VAL A 519 7.29 9.89 -3.94
N PRO A 520 7.69 9.75 -2.67
CA PRO A 520 7.43 10.79 -1.65
C PRO A 520 8.24 12.10 -1.82
N ASP A 521 9.25 12.12 -2.71
CA ASP A 521 10.10 13.30 -2.93
C ASP A 521 9.87 13.95 -4.31
N VAL A 522 9.60 15.25 -4.31
CA VAL A 522 9.39 16.08 -5.52
C VAL A 522 10.68 16.25 -6.35
N VAL A 523 11.85 15.94 -5.79
CA VAL A 523 13.17 16.27 -6.37
C VAL A 523 13.62 15.29 -7.47
N GLY A 524 12.87 14.20 -7.73
CA GLY A 524 13.45 13.01 -8.37
C GLY A 524 12.95 12.56 -9.75
N SER A 525 11.81 13.00 -10.26
CA SER A 525 11.32 12.53 -11.58
C SER A 525 11.55 13.58 -12.66
N LEU A 526 12.77 13.63 -13.17
CA LEU A 526 13.21 14.45 -14.31
C LEU A 526 12.60 13.94 -15.62
N GLY A 527 11.28 13.92 -15.75
CA GLY A 527 10.54 13.77 -17.01
C GLY A 527 10.73 12.45 -17.78
N GLY A 528 11.43 11.45 -17.23
CA GLY A 528 11.88 10.30 -18.02
C GLY A 528 10.73 9.41 -18.50
N LEU A 529 9.72 9.16 -17.66
CA LEU A 529 8.57 8.33 -18.05
C LEU A 529 7.61 9.14 -18.91
N ALA A 530 7.43 10.43 -18.61
CA ALA A 530 6.63 11.33 -19.43
C ALA A 530 7.21 11.53 -20.84
N GLU A 531 8.54 11.52 -20.99
CA GLU A 531 9.24 11.61 -22.28
C GLU A 531 9.06 10.34 -23.14
N LEU A 532 8.86 9.18 -22.51
CA LEU A 532 8.56 7.93 -23.23
C LEU A 532 7.15 7.94 -23.85
N ALA A 533 6.28 8.87 -23.44
CA ALA A 533 5.00 9.11 -24.11
C ALA A 533 5.16 9.80 -25.48
N GLU A 534 6.35 10.30 -25.83
CA GLU A 534 6.59 10.89 -27.15
C GLU A 534 6.20 9.89 -28.25
N PRO A 535 5.39 10.31 -29.25
CA PRO A 535 4.70 9.37 -30.15
C PRO A 535 5.58 8.28 -30.79
N ARG A 536 6.79 8.63 -31.23
CA ARG A 536 7.73 7.67 -31.83
C ARG A 536 8.27 6.67 -30.82
N ARG A 537 8.61 7.11 -29.61
CA ARG A 537 9.11 6.23 -28.54
C ARG A 537 8.01 5.32 -28.04
N PHE A 538 6.83 5.90 -27.80
CA PHE A 538 5.66 5.15 -27.34
C PHE A 538 5.21 4.09 -28.35
N LEU A 539 5.28 4.38 -29.66
CA LEU A 539 4.95 3.40 -30.69
C LEU A 539 5.87 2.18 -30.64
N LEU A 540 7.18 2.39 -30.48
CA LEU A 540 8.15 1.31 -30.38
C LEU A 540 7.92 0.48 -29.11
N LEU A 541 7.71 1.14 -27.96
CA LEU A 541 7.38 0.48 -26.70
C LEU A 541 6.12 -0.39 -26.83
N LEU A 542 5.05 0.17 -27.38
CA LEU A 542 3.79 -0.54 -27.52
C LEU A 542 3.92 -1.70 -28.51
N ALA A 543 4.61 -1.51 -29.64
CA ALA A 543 4.89 -2.57 -30.59
C ALA A 543 5.66 -3.74 -29.96
N SER A 544 6.72 -3.45 -29.20
CA SER A 544 7.47 -4.47 -28.46
C SER A 544 6.62 -5.18 -27.40
N ALA A 545 5.69 -4.47 -26.73
CA ALA A 545 4.74 -5.10 -25.82
C ALA A 545 3.79 -6.09 -26.53
N PHE A 546 3.33 -5.76 -27.75
CA PHE A 546 2.56 -6.68 -28.59
C PHE A 546 3.40 -7.89 -29.03
N ASP A 547 4.67 -7.69 -29.40
CA ASP A 547 5.58 -8.77 -29.77
C ASP A 547 5.85 -9.71 -28.57
N HIS A 548 6.05 -9.16 -27.37
CA HIS A 548 6.21 -9.94 -26.15
C HIS A 548 4.96 -10.72 -25.76
N ALA A 549 3.76 -10.28 -26.16
CA ALA A 549 2.54 -11.06 -25.96
C ALA A 549 2.59 -12.40 -26.72
N GLU A 550 3.29 -12.45 -27.87
CA GLU A 550 3.32 -13.62 -28.74
C GLU A 550 4.20 -14.75 -28.18
N TRP A 551 5.25 -14.42 -27.42
CA TRP A 551 6.26 -15.37 -26.98
C TRP A 551 6.27 -15.64 -25.47
N CYS A 552 6.51 -16.90 -25.08
CA CYS A 552 6.84 -17.28 -23.72
C CYS A 552 7.80 -18.47 -23.75
N SER A 553 8.86 -18.44 -22.94
CA SER A 553 9.84 -19.53 -22.85
C SER A 553 9.25 -20.85 -22.34
N LEU A 554 8.05 -20.80 -21.75
CA LEU A 554 7.32 -21.96 -21.22
C LEU A 554 6.19 -22.42 -22.16
N ASP A 555 6.12 -21.92 -23.39
CA ASP A 555 5.17 -22.43 -24.38
C ASP A 555 5.56 -23.84 -24.87
N PRO A 556 4.58 -24.71 -25.15
CA PRO A 556 3.12 -24.46 -25.14
C PRO A 556 2.46 -24.61 -23.76
N VAL A 557 3.18 -25.12 -22.75
CA VAL A 557 2.64 -25.39 -21.41
C VAL A 557 1.97 -24.15 -20.82
N CYS A 558 2.61 -22.98 -20.95
CA CYS A 558 2.05 -21.72 -20.46
C CYS A 558 0.73 -21.37 -21.16
N SER A 559 0.68 -21.42 -22.50
CA SER A 559 -0.52 -21.09 -23.28
C SER A 559 -1.68 -22.06 -23.11
N GLU A 560 -1.39 -23.35 -22.98
CA GLU A 560 -2.39 -24.41 -22.88
C GLU A 560 -2.93 -24.59 -21.45
N HIS A 561 -2.22 -24.07 -20.45
CA HIS A 561 -2.67 -24.19 -19.06
C HIS A 561 -4.04 -23.53 -18.86
N GLU A 562 -4.99 -24.32 -18.35
CA GLU A 562 -6.36 -23.84 -18.14
C GLU A 562 -6.48 -22.88 -16.95
N GLY A 563 -5.47 -22.73 -16.08
CA GLY A 563 -5.52 -21.94 -14.84
C GLY A 563 -4.30 -22.15 -13.93
N GLN A 564 -3.60 -21.08 -13.55
CA GLN A 564 -2.42 -21.10 -12.68
C GLN A 564 -2.44 -19.91 -11.70
N GLY A 565 -1.51 -19.90 -10.72
CA GLY A 565 -1.42 -18.84 -9.72
C GLY A 565 -2.55 -18.85 -8.67
N PRO A 566 -2.67 -17.79 -7.85
CA PRO A 566 -3.70 -17.68 -6.83
C PRO A 566 -5.11 -17.85 -7.42
N GLY A 567 -5.90 -18.74 -6.82
CA GLY A 567 -7.26 -19.03 -7.28
C GLY A 567 -7.37 -19.64 -8.69
N LEU A 568 -6.24 -20.07 -9.29
CA LEU A 568 -6.17 -20.51 -10.70
C LEU A 568 -6.68 -19.43 -11.68
N LEU A 569 -6.43 -18.16 -11.33
CA LEU A 569 -6.95 -16.98 -12.03
C LEU A 569 -6.02 -16.43 -13.11
N ASN A 570 -4.96 -17.14 -13.49
CA ASN A 570 -4.12 -16.78 -14.64
C ASN A 570 -4.14 -17.87 -15.71
N ARG A 571 -4.05 -17.48 -16.99
CA ARG A 571 -3.89 -18.40 -18.14
C ARG A 571 -2.92 -17.78 -19.11
N ALA A 572 -2.13 -18.56 -19.86
CA ALA A 572 -1.12 -17.99 -20.76
C ALA A 572 -0.26 -16.87 -20.13
N ALA A 573 -0.13 -16.88 -18.81
CA ALA A 573 0.41 -15.80 -18.00
C ALA A 573 1.19 -16.36 -16.82
N CYS A 574 2.52 -16.23 -16.86
CA CYS A 574 3.45 -16.74 -15.88
C CYS A 574 4.57 -15.72 -15.59
N HIS A 575 5.45 -16.05 -14.65
CA HIS A 575 6.57 -15.18 -14.25
C HIS A 575 7.54 -14.87 -15.40
N ALA A 576 7.62 -15.74 -16.41
CA ALA A 576 8.49 -15.54 -17.56
C ALA A 576 7.94 -14.50 -18.55
N CYS A 577 6.61 -14.31 -18.64
CA CYS A 577 6.01 -13.47 -19.68
C CYS A 577 5.23 -12.25 -19.18
N THR A 578 4.42 -12.36 -18.12
CA THR A 578 3.40 -11.34 -17.80
C THR A 578 3.34 -10.93 -16.35
N LEU A 579 3.78 -11.76 -15.39
CA LEU A 579 3.75 -11.31 -13.99
C LEU A 579 4.77 -10.19 -13.77
N ILE A 580 4.40 -9.22 -12.95
CA ILE A 580 5.21 -8.06 -12.54
C ILE A 580 5.34 -8.06 -11.00
N PRO A 581 6.25 -7.26 -10.41
CA PRO A 581 6.32 -7.15 -8.96
C PRO A 581 4.97 -6.75 -8.34
N GLU A 582 4.64 -7.32 -7.18
CA GLU A 582 3.36 -7.11 -6.50
C GLU A 582 3.02 -5.62 -6.23
N PRO A 583 3.97 -4.73 -5.87
CA PRO A 583 3.69 -3.31 -5.68
C PRO A 583 3.17 -2.56 -6.92
N CYS A 584 3.35 -3.13 -8.12
CA CYS A 584 2.98 -2.52 -9.40
C CYS A 584 1.53 -2.78 -9.78
N CYS A 585 1.04 -3.98 -9.44
CA CYS A 585 -0.27 -4.48 -9.85
C CYS A 585 -1.29 -4.20 -8.76
N THR A 586 -2.30 -3.38 -9.08
CA THR A 586 -3.40 -3.10 -8.13
C THR A 586 -4.28 -4.34 -7.90
N TYR A 587 -4.20 -5.34 -8.79
CA TYR A 587 -5.05 -6.51 -8.78
C TYR A 587 -4.35 -7.80 -8.30
N GLY A 588 -3.14 -7.71 -7.76
CA GLY A 588 -2.46 -8.85 -7.13
C GLY A 588 -2.00 -9.94 -8.12
N ASN A 589 -1.62 -9.57 -9.34
CA ASN A 589 -1.10 -10.49 -10.36
C ASN A 589 -2.07 -11.64 -10.71
N VAL A 590 -3.37 -11.38 -10.77
CA VAL A 590 -4.38 -12.34 -11.24
C VAL A 590 -5.22 -11.80 -12.40
N LEU A 591 -6.00 -12.64 -13.08
CA LEU A 591 -6.84 -12.27 -14.23
C LEU A 591 -6.01 -11.78 -15.43
N LEU A 592 -4.88 -12.46 -15.67
CA LEU A 592 -3.96 -12.19 -16.78
C LEU A 592 -4.04 -13.29 -17.84
N ASP A 593 -4.03 -12.88 -19.11
CA ASP A 593 -4.06 -13.79 -20.26
C ASP A 593 -3.69 -13.14 -21.58
N ARG A 594 -2.48 -13.46 -22.08
CA ARG A 594 -1.97 -12.90 -23.35
C ARG A 594 -2.74 -13.37 -24.58
N VAL A 595 -3.57 -14.40 -24.50
CA VAL A 595 -4.44 -14.83 -25.63
C VAL A 595 -5.45 -13.73 -26.01
N PHE A 596 -5.85 -12.86 -25.07
CA PHE A 596 -6.69 -11.70 -25.39
C PHE A 596 -5.93 -10.63 -26.22
N ILE A 597 -4.61 -10.77 -26.40
CA ILE A 597 -3.79 -9.88 -27.21
C ILE A 597 -3.32 -10.60 -28.48
N LYS A 598 -2.58 -11.70 -28.33
CA LYS A 598 -1.98 -12.45 -29.44
C LYS A 598 -2.95 -13.36 -30.21
N GLY A 599 -4.15 -13.58 -29.68
CA GLY A 599 -5.08 -14.57 -30.21
C GLY A 599 -4.63 -16.02 -30.01
N ASP A 600 -5.44 -16.94 -30.52
CA ASP A 600 -5.18 -18.36 -30.55
C ASP A 600 -6.03 -19.01 -31.65
N ALA A 601 -5.36 -19.42 -32.73
CA ALA A 601 -6.00 -20.05 -33.88
C ALA A 601 -6.69 -21.38 -33.53
N THR A 602 -6.20 -22.10 -32.51
CA THR A 602 -6.78 -23.40 -32.12
C THR A 602 -8.13 -23.25 -31.43
N THR A 603 -8.33 -22.14 -30.72
CA THR A 603 -9.60 -21.82 -30.04
C THR A 603 -10.46 -20.81 -30.81
N GLY A 604 -10.05 -20.44 -32.03
CA GLY A 604 -10.77 -19.51 -32.90
C GLY A 604 -10.78 -18.07 -32.37
N ILE A 605 -9.82 -17.70 -31.53
CA ILE A 605 -9.68 -16.35 -30.98
C ILE A 605 -8.76 -15.54 -31.90
N PRO A 606 -9.24 -14.48 -32.59
CA PRO A 606 -8.39 -13.64 -33.42
C PRO A 606 -7.45 -12.79 -32.58
N ALA A 607 -6.28 -12.41 -33.12
CA ALA A 607 -5.43 -11.44 -32.46
C ALA A 607 -6.13 -10.08 -32.40
N LEU A 608 -5.81 -9.27 -31.39
CA LEU A 608 -6.42 -7.95 -31.25
C LEU A 608 -6.18 -7.06 -32.48
N LEU A 609 -4.97 -7.14 -33.04
CA LEU A 609 -4.59 -6.35 -34.21
C LEU A 609 -5.24 -6.81 -35.52
N ASP A 610 -5.80 -8.03 -35.58
CA ASP A 610 -6.51 -8.53 -36.77
C ASP A 610 -7.93 -7.95 -36.90
N ASN A 611 -8.45 -7.33 -35.83
CA ASN A 611 -9.80 -6.74 -35.77
C ASN A 611 -9.81 -5.22 -36.03
N ILE A 612 -8.69 -4.68 -36.50
CA ILE A 612 -8.48 -3.27 -36.84
C ILE A 612 -8.39 -3.17 -38.36
#